data_AF-A0A349D642-F1
#
_entry.id   AF-A0A349D642-F1
#
_cell.length_a   1.000
_cell.length_b   1.000
_cell.length_c   1.000
_cell.angle_alpha   90.00
_cell.angle_beta   90.00
_cell.angle_gamma   90.00
#
_symmetry.space_group_name_H-M   'P 1'
#
loop_
_entity.id
_entity.type
_entity.pdbx_description
1 polymer ?
#
loop_
_entity_poly.entity_id
_entity_poly.type
_entity_poly.pdbx_seq_one_letter_code
_entity_poly.pdbx_strand_id
1 'polypeptide(L)' 'MKRLFTIRNLKCQYPGASKPVLEIDAFDVFKGELIFFLGASGVGKSTLIESLGLMNQTV' A
#
# COMPACT_ATOMS: atom_id res chain seq x y z
N MET A 1 21.06 -4.03 -5.69
CA MET A 1 20.25 -3.89 -4.45
C MET A 1 19.19 -4.98 -4.43
N LYS A 2 18.93 -5.62 -3.27
CA LYS A 2 17.93 -6.71 -3.14
C LYS A 2 16.53 -6.11 -2.94
N ARG A 3 15.56 -6.50 -3.78
CA ARG A 3 14.13 -6.15 -3.58
C ARG A 3 13.52 -7.04 -2.48
N LEU A 4 12.75 -6.44 -1.58
CA LEU A 4 11.97 -7.12 -0.54
C LEU A 4 10.49 -7.19 -0.91
N PHE A 5 9.93 -6.08 -1.38
CA PHE A 5 8.56 -6.03 -1.90
C PHE A 5 8.56 -5.49 -3.32
N THR A 6 7.67 -6.07 -4.14
CA THR A 6 7.44 -5.64 -5.53
C THR A 6 5.94 -5.65 -5.76
N ILE A 7 5.37 -4.47 -5.92
CA ILE A 7 3.97 -4.25 -6.24
C ILE A 7 3.88 -3.84 -7.70
N ARG A 8 2.98 -4.48 -8.45
CA ARG A 8 2.66 -4.11 -9.83
C ARG A 8 1.16 -4.16 -10.03
N ASN A 9 0.61 -3.11 -10.62
CA ASN A 9 -0.81 -2.98 -10.97
C ASN A 9 -1.76 -3.33 -9.80
N LEU A 10 -1.46 -2.84 -8.60
CA LEU A 10 -2.29 -3.08 -7.42
C LEU A 10 -3.47 -2.10 -7.42
N LYS A 11 -4.67 -2.64 -7.27
CA LYS A 11 -5.89 -1.87 -6.99
C LYS A 11 -6.57 -2.44 -5.75
N CYS A 12 -6.85 -1.57 -4.78
CA CYS A 12 -7.60 -1.93 -3.58
C CYS A 12 -8.86 -1.09 -3.52
N GLN A 13 -10.00 -1.72 -3.36
CA GLN A 13 -11.29 -1.07 -3.22
C GLN A 13 -12.11 -1.78 -2.14
N TYR A 14 -12.62 -1.01 -1.19
CA TYR A 14 -13.52 -1.55 -0.18
C TYR A 14 -14.94 -1.73 -0.76
N PRO A 15 -15.72 -2.71 -0.26
CA PRO A 15 -17.11 -2.89 -0.67
C PRO A 15 -17.93 -1.60 -0.52
N GLY A 16 -18.67 -1.23 -1.57
CA GLY A 16 -19.52 -0.02 -1.56
C GLY A 16 -18.79 1.29 -1.85
N ALA A 17 -17.45 1.31 -1.94
CA ALA A 17 -16.72 2.50 -2.36
C ALA A 17 -16.95 2.77 -3.87
N SER A 18 -17.09 4.04 -4.25
CA SER A 18 -17.27 4.43 -5.67
C SER A 18 -15.98 4.46 -6.47
N LYS A 19 -14.82 4.46 -5.78
CA LYS A 19 -13.47 4.48 -6.36
C LYS A 19 -12.53 3.63 -5.51
N PRO A 20 -11.47 3.07 -6.10
CA PRO A 20 -10.42 2.40 -5.34
C PRO A 20 -9.72 3.38 -4.39
N VAL A 21 -9.35 2.87 -3.21
CA VAL A 21 -8.56 3.62 -2.21
C VAL A 21 -7.07 3.60 -2.56
N LEU A 22 -6.60 2.58 -3.27
CA LEU A 22 -5.25 2.49 -3.82
C LEU A 22 -5.29 2.14 -5.30
N GLU A 23 -4.49 2.86 -6.08
CA GLU A 23 -4.09 2.50 -7.43
C GLU A 23 -2.58 2.69 -7.55
N ILE A 24 -1.84 1.59 -7.69
CA ILE A 24 -0.36 1.59 -7.74
C ILE A 24 0.09 0.82 -8.97
N ASP A 25 0.62 1.53 -9.96
CA ASP A 25 1.15 0.91 -11.18
C ASP A 25 2.44 0.13 -10.90
N ALA A 26 3.38 0.74 -10.20
CA ALA A 26 4.62 0.10 -9.77
C ALA A 26 5.17 0.72 -8.49
N PHE A 27 5.55 -0.12 -7.54
CA PHE A 27 6.26 0.27 -6.32
C PHE A 27 7.19 -0.86 -5.90
N ASP A 28 8.45 -0.54 -5.57
CA ASP A 28 9.44 -1.49 -5.08
C ASP A 28 10.01 -0.98 -3.76
N VAL A 29 10.25 -1.91 -2.83
CA VAL A 29 10.97 -1.65 -1.57
C VAL A 29 12.24 -2.48 -1.56
N PHE A 30 13.38 -1.84 -1.33
CA PHE A 30 14.68 -2.49 -1.29
C PHE A 30 15.14 -2.75 0.15
N LYS A 31 15.96 -3.79 0.32
CA LYS A 31 16.53 -4.14 1.62
C LYS A 31 17.37 -2.97 2.17
N GLY A 32 17.03 -2.53 3.39
CA GLY A 32 17.75 -1.48 4.11
C GLY A 32 17.17 -0.07 3.90
N GLU A 33 16.10 0.08 3.13
CA GLU A 33 15.42 1.38 2.97
C GLU A 33 14.55 1.72 4.19
N LEU A 34 14.55 2.99 4.56
CA LEU A 34 13.58 3.60 5.47
C LEU A 34 12.59 4.40 4.64
N ILE A 35 11.32 4.00 4.65
CA ILE A 35 10.25 4.61 3.86
C ILE A 35 9.20 5.20 4.80
N PHE A 36 8.77 6.43 4.52
CA PHE A 36 7.72 7.11 5.27
C PHE A 36 6.54 7.48 4.35
N PHE A 37 5.35 6.98 4.67
CA PHE A 37 4.14 7.30 3.91
C PHE A 37 3.40 8.49 4.54
N LEU A 38 3.32 9.60 3.80
CA LEU A 38 2.65 10.83 4.21
C LEU A 38 1.32 11.02 3.48
N GLY A 39 0.36 11.65 4.16
CA GLY A 39 -0.92 12.04 3.54
C GLY A 39 -2.07 12.11 4.53
N ALA A 40 -3.18 12.72 4.12
CA ALA A 40 -4.39 12.89 4.93
C ALA A 40 -4.97 11.55 5.43
N SER A 41 -5.79 11.61 6.48
CA SER A 41 -6.53 10.43 6.94
C SER A 41 -7.45 9.91 5.82
N GLY A 42 -7.58 8.58 5.71
CA GLY A 42 -8.41 7.94 4.68
C GLY A 42 -7.79 7.81 3.28
N VAL A 43 -6.58 8.35 3.03
CA VAL A 43 -5.94 8.27 1.70
C VAL A 43 -5.39 6.87 1.32
N GLY A 44 -5.52 5.86 2.19
CA GLY A 44 -5.08 4.48 1.89
C GLY A 44 -3.72 4.05 2.46
N LYS A 45 -3.07 4.86 3.31
CA LYS A 45 -1.77 4.51 3.91
C LYS A 45 -1.80 3.16 4.64
N SER A 46 -2.76 2.95 5.53
CA SER A 46 -2.89 1.69 6.29
C SER A 46 -3.26 0.53 5.36
N THR A 47 -4.11 0.76 4.36
CA THR A 47 -4.43 -0.24 3.32
C THR A 47 -3.18 -0.69 2.55
N LEU A 48 -2.22 0.20 2.31
CA LEU A 48 -0.96 -0.15 1.64
C LEU A 48 -0.09 -1.04 2.54
N ILE A 49 0.01 -0.71 3.82
CA ILE A 49 0.78 -1.49 4.80
C ILE A 49 0.15 -2.88 5.00
N GLU A 50 -1.18 -2.96 5.05
CA GLU A 50 -1.91 -4.24 5.09
C GLU A 50 -1.72 -5.05 3.81
N SER A 51 -1.75 -4.41 2.63
CA SER A 51 -1.48 -5.08 1.35
C SER A 51 -0.07 -5.67 1.26
N LEU A 52 0.88 -5.12 2.02
CA LEU A 52 2.24 -5.65 2.17
C LEU A 52 2.33 -6.79 3.22
N GLY A 53 1.25 -7.10 3.93
CA GLY A 53 1.21 -8.09 5.01
C GLY A 53 1.92 -7.64 6.29
N LEU A 54 2.12 -6.34 6.47
CA LEU A 54 2.84 -5.76 7.61
C LEU A 54 1.90 -5.26 8.73
N MET A 55 0.58 -5.33 8.50
CA MET A 55 -0.46 -4.96 9.44
C MET A 55 -1.70 -5.81 9.17
N ASN A 56 -2.46 -6.16 10.22
CA ASN A 56 -3.70 -6.90 10.12
C ASN A 56 -4.83 -6.12 10.83
N GLN A 57 -6.08 -6.34 10.42
CA GLN A 57 -7.29 -5.75 11.00
C GLN A 57 -7.39 -4.23 10.82
N THR A 58 -7.16 -3.74 9.60
CA THR A 58 -7.59 -2.38 9.25
C THR A 58 -9.12 -2.36 9.13
N VAL A 59 -9.74 -1.30 9.68
CA VAL A 59 -11.20 -1.12 9.84
C VAL A 59 -12.02 -1.55 8.63
#